data_AF-A0A397FYH2-F1
#
_entry.id   AF-A0A397FYH2-F1
#
_cell.length_a   1.000
_cell.length_b   1.000
_cell.length_c   1.000
_cell.angle_alpha   90.00
_cell.angle_beta   90.00
_cell.angle_gamma   90.00
#
_symmetry.space_group_name_H-M   'P 1'
#
loop_
_entity.id
_entity.type
_entity.pdbx_description
1 polymer ?
#
loop_
_entity_poly.entity_id
_entity_poly.type
_entity_poly.pdbx_seq_one_letter_code
_entity_poly.pdbx_strand_id
1 'polypeptide(L)'
;MSVYQVATELGVARRTLRNWVTKRAQILVYRGNKKRMKLTPGGRPEVFPDPPGLLEFIHGLRDSVRALTTIHMVKRNQREWLVSYLVDKKPGSSYKIINEELGSHLCPLPPNSTSICQPLDVGVMAPFKRYLRELWLFEDIITGEDEDPFSLTARQNRLALIKRAVAAWEMVSTDAIRGSFEKALPQEPMD
;
A
#
# COMPACT_ATOMS: atom_id res chain seq x y z
N MET A 1 26.88 -15.32 35.14
CA MET A 1 27.07 -16.01 33.84
C MET A 1 27.60 -15.00 32.83
N SER A 2 28.62 -15.35 32.04
CA SER A 2 29.20 -14.42 31.06
C SER A 2 28.30 -14.27 29.83
N VAL A 3 28.37 -13.14 29.12
CA VAL A 3 27.62 -12.92 27.86
C VAL A 3 27.95 -14.00 26.82
N TYR A 4 29.14 -14.59 26.88
CA TYR A 4 29.55 -15.70 26.03
C TYR A 4 28.75 -16.98 26.33
N GLN A 5 28.68 -17.37 27.61
CA GLN A 5 27.94 -18.56 28.04
C GLN A 5 26.44 -18.44 27.68
N VAL A 6 25.85 -17.27 27.94
CA VAL A 6 24.45 -16.97 27.62
C VAL A 6 24.20 -16.98 26.11
N ALA A 7 25.13 -16.48 25.30
CA ALA A 7 25.00 -16.48 23.83
C ALA A 7 24.96 -17.90 23.26
N THR A 8 25.84 -18.77 23.76
CA THR A 8 25.95 -20.15 23.33
C THR A 8 24.71 -20.95 23.74
N GLU A 9 24.24 -20.77 24.98
CA GLU A 9 23.05 -21.47 25.49
C GLU A 9 21.77 -21.06 24.77
N LEU A 10 21.60 -19.77 24.46
CA LEU A 10 20.39 -19.26 23.81
C LEU A 10 20.42 -19.31 22.27
N GLY A 11 21.55 -19.67 21.65
CA GLY A 11 21.73 -19.61 20.20
C GLY A 11 21.61 -18.19 19.61
N VAL A 12 21.82 -17.15 20.43
CA VAL A 12 21.69 -15.74 20.03
C VAL A 12 23.08 -15.14 19.85
N ALA A 13 23.29 -14.41 18.75
CA ALA A 13 24.57 -13.74 18.47
C ALA A 13 25.02 -12.85 19.65
N ARG A 14 26.30 -12.96 20.03
CA ARG A 14 26.91 -12.17 21.13
C ARG A 14 26.67 -10.65 21.01
N ARG A 15 26.66 -10.12 19.77
CA ARG A 15 26.38 -8.71 19.50
C ARG A 15 24.97 -8.30 19.92
N THR A 16 23.99 -9.16 19.70
CA THR A 16 22.59 -8.94 20.08
C THR A 16 22.44 -8.89 21.59
N LEU A 17 23.05 -9.83 22.31
CA LEU A 17 23.05 -9.83 23.78
C LEU A 17 23.74 -8.61 24.37
N ARG A 18 24.90 -8.20 23.82
CA ARG A 18 25.56 -6.95 24.23
C ARG A 18 24.64 -5.75 24.02
N ASN A 19 23.97 -5.66 22.87
CA ASN A 19 23.00 -4.58 22.61
C ASN A 19 21.84 -4.58 23.60
N TRP A 20 21.31 -5.74 23.97
CA TRP A 20 20.25 -5.86 24.98
C TRP A 20 20.74 -5.44 26.37
N VAL A 21 21.95 -5.85 26.77
CA VAL A 21 22.56 -5.42 28.04
C VAL A 21 22.75 -3.91 28.07
N THR A 22 23.27 -3.30 27.00
CA THR A 22 23.45 -1.85 26.89
C THR A 22 22.10 -1.10 26.95
N LYS A 23 21.05 -1.66 26.35
CA LYS A 23 19.70 -1.06 26.33
C LYS A 23 18.78 -1.57 27.45
N ARG A 24 19.31 -2.31 28.44
CA ARG A 24 18.48 -3.03 29.42
C ARG A 24 17.47 -2.14 30.14
N ALA A 25 17.90 -0.96 30.56
CA ALA A 25 17.05 -0.02 31.29
C ALA A 25 15.88 0.42 30.42
N GLN A 26 16.16 0.77 29.15
CA GLN A 26 15.15 1.19 28.18
C GLN A 26 14.18 0.06 27.82
N ILE A 27 14.66 -1.19 27.72
CA ILE A 27 13.82 -2.37 27.45
C ILE A 27 12.87 -2.62 28.62
N LEU A 28 13.36 -2.57 29.86
CA LEU A 28 12.58 -2.87 31.06
C LEU A 28 11.52 -1.81 31.36
N VAL A 29 11.79 -0.53 31.05
CA VAL A 29 10.81 0.57 31.26
C VAL A 29 9.86 0.76 30.08
N TYR A 30 10.02 0.01 28.98
CA TYR A 30 9.18 0.17 27.79
C TYR A 30 7.72 -0.26 28.06
N ARG A 31 6.79 0.69 27.97
CA ARG A 31 5.33 0.48 28.13
C ARG A 31 4.58 0.36 26.80
N GLY A 32 5.27 0.42 25.66
CA GLY A 32 4.64 0.40 24.34
C GLY A 32 4.23 -1.00 23.85
N ASN A 33 3.76 -1.08 22.60
CA ASN A 33 3.30 -2.33 22.01
C ASN A 33 4.42 -3.38 21.96
N LYS A 34 4.22 -4.49 22.68
CA LYS A 34 5.19 -5.59 22.84
C LYS A 34 5.36 -6.47 21.60
N LYS A 35 4.47 -6.34 20.60
CA LYS A 35 4.62 -6.99 19.28
C LYS A 35 5.60 -6.24 18.35
N ARG A 36 6.05 -5.04 18.75
CA ARG A 36 6.95 -4.20 17.94
C ARG A 36 8.41 -4.52 18.24
N MET A 37 9.19 -4.82 17.20
CA MET A 37 10.59 -5.27 17.34
C MET A 37 11.60 -4.15 17.66
N LYS A 38 11.18 -2.87 17.73
CA LYS A 38 12.06 -1.71 17.96
C LYS A 38 11.56 -0.90 19.15
N LEU A 39 12.47 -0.50 20.05
CA LEU A 39 12.20 0.36 21.22
C LEU A 39 11.72 1.75 20.82
N THR A 40 12.33 2.28 19.77
CA THR A 40 11.88 3.50 19.10
C THR A 40 11.17 3.08 17.82
N PRO A 41 9.96 3.56 17.54
CA PRO A 41 9.37 3.48 16.21
C PRO A 41 10.42 3.89 15.18
N GLY A 42 10.68 3.08 14.14
CA GLY A 42 11.28 3.63 12.93
C GLY A 42 10.39 4.78 12.47
N GLY A 43 11.00 5.93 12.12
CA GLY A 43 10.30 7.18 11.88
C GLY A 43 9.11 7.04 10.93
N ARG A 44 8.05 7.82 11.18
CA ARG A 44 6.96 8.07 10.24
C ARG A 44 7.20 9.45 9.58
N PRO A 45 6.61 9.67 8.41
CA PRO A 45 7.26 9.80 7.11
C PRO A 45 7.60 11.25 6.75
N GLU A 46 8.15 11.41 5.54
CA GLU A 46 8.25 12.68 4.81
C GLU A 46 7.06 13.59 5.10
N VAL A 47 7.35 14.74 5.72
CA VAL A 47 6.35 15.71 6.18
C VAL A 47 6.06 16.68 5.05
N PHE A 48 4.80 16.77 4.65
CA PHE A 48 4.35 17.75 3.67
C PHE A 48 4.40 19.15 4.29
N PRO A 49 4.99 20.15 3.61
CA PRO A 49 5.08 21.51 4.12
C PRO A 49 3.70 22.20 4.12
N ASP A 50 3.45 22.98 5.17
CA ASP A 50 2.26 23.83 5.34
C ASP A 50 0.89 23.14 5.15
N PRO A 51 0.50 22.21 6.03
CA PRO A 51 -0.84 21.63 6.04
C PRO A 51 -2.00 22.65 6.20
N PRO A 52 -1.87 23.74 7.00
CA PRO A 52 -2.91 24.77 7.09
C PRO A 52 -3.19 25.49 5.77
N GLY A 53 -2.15 25.99 5.07
CA GLY A 53 -2.33 26.65 3.77
C GLY A 53 -2.88 25.71 2.69
N LEU A 54 -2.61 24.41 2.82
CA LEU A 54 -3.22 23.38 1.98
C LEU A 54 -4.74 23.30 2.15
N LEU A 55 -5.21 23.33 3.40
CA LEU A 55 -6.63 23.27 3.72
C LEU A 55 -7.37 24.51 3.19
N GLU A 56 -6.78 25.70 3.34
CA GLU A 56 -7.33 26.94 2.80
C GLU A 56 -7.45 26.89 1.27
N PHE A 57 -6.43 26.39 0.58
CA PHE A 57 -6.45 26.20 -0.88
C PHE A 57 -7.54 25.19 -1.31
N ILE A 58 -7.69 24.09 -0.59
CA ILE A 58 -8.73 23.07 -0.84
C ILE A 58 -10.12 23.68 -0.66
N HIS A 59 -10.33 24.45 0.40
CA HIS A 59 -11.59 25.16 0.66
C HIS A 59 -11.89 26.16 -0.47
N GLY A 60 -10.93 27.00 -0.86
CA GLY A 60 -11.13 27.96 -1.96
C GLY A 60 -11.44 27.30 -3.30
N LEU A 61 -10.82 26.16 -3.62
CA LEU A 61 -11.16 25.41 -4.83
C LEU A 61 -12.56 24.81 -4.78
N ARG A 62 -12.99 24.32 -3.62
CA ARG A 62 -14.34 23.79 -3.38
C ARG A 62 -15.39 24.88 -3.50
N ASP A 63 -15.13 26.05 -2.92
CA ASP A 63 -16.00 27.23 -2.99
C ASP A 63 -16.12 27.75 -4.44
N SER A 64 -15.07 27.59 -5.24
CA SER A 64 -15.06 27.93 -6.67
C SER A 64 -15.61 26.83 -7.61
N VAL A 65 -16.09 25.71 -7.06
CA VAL A 65 -16.62 24.55 -7.81
C VAL A 65 -15.62 24.02 -8.85
N ARG A 66 -14.32 24.05 -8.53
CA ARG A 66 -13.25 23.54 -9.40
C ARG A 66 -12.83 22.13 -8.98
N ALA A 67 -12.43 21.31 -9.96
CA ALA A 67 -11.96 19.97 -9.71
C ALA A 67 -10.64 19.99 -8.90
N LEU A 68 -10.64 19.32 -7.73
CA LEU A 68 -9.46 19.17 -6.89
C LEU A 68 -8.66 17.94 -7.33
N THR A 69 -7.41 18.14 -7.78
CA THR A 69 -6.49 17.05 -8.09
C THR A 69 -5.20 17.22 -7.31
N THR A 70 -4.76 16.15 -6.64
CA THR A 70 -3.59 16.14 -5.74
C THR A 70 -2.31 16.64 -6.42
N ILE A 71 -2.16 16.41 -7.73
CA ILE A 71 -0.97 16.82 -8.48
C ILE A 71 -0.90 18.34 -8.72
N HIS A 72 -2.02 18.99 -9.05
CA HIS A 72 -2.04 20.45 -9.28
C HIS A 72 -1.82 21.21 -7.97
N MET A 73 -2.37 20.69 -6.87
CA MET A 73 -2.18 21.20 -5.52
C MET A 73 -0.69 21.25 -5.13
N VAL A 74 0.04 20.15 -5.36
CA VAL A 74 1.48 20.07 -5.03
C VAL A 74 2.34 20.89 -6.01
N LYS A 75 2.06 20.82 -7.32
CA LYS A 75 2.84 21.54 -8.34
C LYS A 75 2.72 23.06 -8.27
N ARG A 76 1.56 23.59 -7.91
CA ARG A 76 1.30 25.04 -7.91
C ARG A 76 1.83 25.72 -6.64
N ASN A 77 1.67 25.06 -5.49
CA ASN A 77 1.93 25.68 -4.20
C ASN A 77 3.21 25.19 -3.52
N GLN A 78 3.73 24.02 -3.89
CA GLN A 78 4.88 23.39 -3.24
C GLN A 78 5.94 22.94 -4.27
N ARG A 79 6.15 23.75 -5.32
CA ARG A 79 7.04 23.41 -6.45
C ARG A 79 8.49 23.19 -6.02
N GLU A 80 9.02 24.07 -5.18
CA GLU A 80 10.41 23.97 -4.69
C GLU A 80 10.61 22.74 -3.82
N TRP A 81 9.67 22.48 -2.91
CA TRP A 81 9.64 21.26 -2.12
C TRP A 81 9.55 20.02 -3.01
N LEU A 82 8.69 20.01 -4.03
CA LEU A 82 8.55 18.91 -4.98
C LEU A 82 9.85 18.66 -5.77
N VAL A 83 10.55 19.72 -6.18
CA VAL A 83 11.85 19.60 -6.87
C VAL A 83 12.89 18.99 -5.94
N SER A 84 13.03 19.51 -4.72
CA SER A 84 13.95 18.94 -3.71
C SER A 84 13.60 17.49 -3.39
N TYR A 85 12.31 17.20 -3.24
CA TYR A 85 11.78 15.86 -2.99
C TYR A 85 12.21 14.87 -4.07
N LEU A 86 12.09 15.26 -5.34
CA LEU A 86 12.42 14.40 -6.48
C LEU A 86 13.94 14.18 -6.66
N VAL A 87 14.78 15.15 -6.27
CA VAL A 87 16.25 15.02 -6.32
C VAL A 87 16.76 13.89 -5.42
N ASP A 88 16.15 13.72 -4.24
CA ASP A 88 16.54 12.69 -3.28
C ASP A 88 15.93 11.31 -3.60
N LYS A 89 15.00 11.22 -4.56
CA LYS A 89 14.44 9.95 -5.02
C LYS A 89 15.36 9.33 -6.07
N LYS A 90 16.06 8.28 -5.69
CA LYS A 90 16.80 7.44 -6.64
C LYS A 90 15.85 6.90 -7.72
N PRO A 91 16.22 6.90 -9.01
CA PRO A 91 15.51 6.12 -10.00
C PRO A 91 15.47 4.67 -9.51
N GLY A 92 14.27 4.10 -9.45
CA GLY A 92 14.02 2.87 -8.69
C GLY A 92 14.95 1.74 -9.12
N SER A 93 15.66 1.14 -8.16
CA SER A 93 16.39 -0.12 -8.30
C SER A 93 15.53 -1.24 -8.90
N SER A 94 14.21 -1.08 -8.85
CA SER A 94 13.21 -1.95 -9.46
C SER A 94 13.42 -2.17 -10.95
N TYR A 95 13.74 -1.14 -11.75
CA TYR A 95 13.94 -1.34 -13.20
C TYR A 95 15.09 -2.30 -13.49
N LYS A 96 16.20 -2.10 -12.77
CA LYS A 96 17.40 -2.95 -12.88
C LYS A 96 17.10 -4.38 -12.44
N ILE A 97 16.45 -4.56 -11.28
CA ILE A 97 16.12 -5.89 -10.75
C ILE A 97 15.13 -6.62 -11.66
N ILE A 98 14.06 -5.96 -12.09
CA ILE A 98 13.03 -6.58 -12.94
C ILE A 98 13.61 -7.03 -14.28
N ASN A 99 14.44 -6.20 -14.90
CA ASN A 99 15.00 -6.49 -16.22
C ASN A 99 16.20 -7.44 -16.17
N GLU A 100 17.16 -7.22 -15.26
CA GLU A 100 18.43 -7.95 -15.23
C GLU A 100 18.38 -9.22 -14.38
N GLU A 101 17.68 -9.19 -13.23
CA GLU A 101 17.66 -10.34 -12.31
C GLU A 101 16.44 -11.25 -12.56
N LEU A 102 15.26 -10.68 -12.82
CA LEU A 102 14.03 -11.44 -13.06
C LEU A 102 13.76 -11.71 -14.56
N GLY A 103 14.60 -11.18 -15.46
CA GLY A 103 14.47 -11.37 -16.91
C GLY A 103 13.13 -10.90 -17.49
N SER A 104 12.46 -9.95 -16.83
CA SER A 104 11.13 -9.47 -17.20
C SER A 104 11.22 -8.06 -17.78
N HIS A 105 10.53 -7.83 -18.90
CA HIS A 105 10.53 -6.50 -19.52
C HIS A 105 9.48 -5.58 -18.87
N LEU A 106 9.92 -4.45 -18.33
CA LEU A 106 9.03 -3.46 -17.74
C LEU A 106 8.54 -2.47 -18.82
N CYS A 107 7.25 -2.53 -19.15
CA CYS A 107 6.63 -1.61 -20.11
C CYS A 107 6.12 -0.34 -19.42
N PRO A 108 6.74 0.84 -19.65
CA PRO A 108 6.25 2.10 -19.08
C PRO A 108 4.95 2.53 -19.77
N LEU A 109 3.99 2.99 -18.98
CA LEU A 109 2.74 3.54 -19.50
C LEU A 109 2.81 5.06 -19.56
N PRO A 110 2.19 5.69 -20.57
CA PRO A 110 2.03 7.14 -20.59
C PRO A 110 1.39 7.66 -19.28
N PRO A 111 1.78 8.85 -18.80
CA PRO A 111 1.13 9.46 -17.65
C PRO A 111 -0.39 9.61 -17.88
N ASN A 112 -1.19 9.30 -16.84
CA ASN A 112 -2.66 9.40 -16.85
C ASN A 112 -3.38 8.51 -17.87
N SER A 113 -2.74 7.46 -18.41
CA SER A 113 -3.37 6.56 -19.38
C SER A 113 -3.77 5.20 -18.81
N THR A 114 -3.74 5.00 -17.49
CA THR A 114 -4.00 3.67 -16.90
C THR A 114 -5.39 3.14 -17.24
N SER A 115 -6.40 4.01 -17.25
CA SER A 115 -7.77 3.66 -17.65
C SER A 115 -7.94 3.27 -19.12
N ILE A 116 -6.91 3.46 -19.95
CA ILE A 116 -6.92 3.16 -21.40
C ILE A 116 -5.96 2.01 -21.70
N CYS A 117 -4.77 2.02 -21.09
CA CYS A 117 -3.67 1.14 -21.46
C CYS A 117 -3.44 0.00 -20.46
N GLN A 118 -4.07 -0.01 -19.28
CA GLN A 118 -3.96 -1.12 -18.32
C GLN A 118 -5.16 -2.05 -18.43
N PRO A 119 -4.97 -3.31 -18.89
CA PRO A 119 -6.04 -4.30 -18.98
C PRO A 119 -6.81 -4.46 -17.66
N LEU A 120 -6.08 -4.39 -16.52
CA LEU A 120 -6.67 -4.43 -15.20
C LEU A 120 -7.76 -3.36 -15.04
N ASP A 121 -7.44 -2.10 -15.30
CA ASP A 121 -8.36 -0.97 -15.15
C ASP A 121 -9.42 -0.92 -16.26
N VAL A 122 -9.06 -1.29 -17.50
CA VAL A 122 -9.91 -1.22 -18.69
C VAL A 122 -11.07 -2.23 -18.65
N GLY A 123 -10.82 -3.45 -18.15
CA GLY A 123 -11.80 -4.53 -18.29
C GLY A 123 -11.98 -5.43 -17.09
N VAL A 124 -10.95 -5.64 -16.26
CA VAL A 124 -11.01 -6.61 -15.15
C VAL A 124 -11.62 -6.00 -13.89
N MET A 125 -11.28 -4.75 -13.57
CA MET A 125 -11.67 -4.12 -12.31
C MET A 125 -13.19 -3.91 -12.18
N ALA A 126 -13.90 -3.65 -13.29
CA ALA A 126 -15.35 -3.46 -13.27
C ALA A 126 -16.13 -4.72 -12.85
N PRO A 127 -15.98 -5.89 -13.52
CA PRO A 127 -16.62 -7.13 -13.09
C PRO A 127 -16.13 -7.58 -11.72
N PHE A 128 -14.84 -7.47 -11.43
CA PHE A 128 -14.30 -7.83 -10.11
C PHE A 128 -14.96 -7.05 -8.97
N LYS A 129 -15.10 -5.71 -9.12
CA LYS A 129 -15.82 -4.87 -8.14
C LYS A 129 -17.30 -5.21 -8.03
N ARG A 130 -17.94 -5.65 -9.12
CA ARG A 130 -19.32 -6.13 -9.10
C ARG A 130 -19.43 -7.39 -8.25
N TYR A 131 -18.60 -8.40 -8.50
CA TYR A 131 -18.61 -9.65 -7.74
C TYR A 131 -18.27 -9.45 -6.26
N LEU A 132 -17.34 -8.54 -5.94
CA LEU A 132 -17.09 -8.14 -4.55
C LEU A 132 -18.35 -7.61 -3.84
N ARG A 133 -19.16 -6.80 -4.53
CA ARG A 133 -20.40 -6.26 -3.96
C ARG A 133 -21.48 -7.34 -3.86
N GLU A 134 -21.64 -8.16 -4.89
CA GLU A 134 -22.60 -9.27 -4.89
C GLU A 134 -22.32 -10.25 -3.76
N LEU A 135 -21.07 -10.72 -3.64
CA LEU A 135 -20.68 -11.64 -2.57
C LEU A 135 -20.82 -11.01 -1.19
N TRP A 136 -20.55 -9.71 -1.04
CA TRP A 136 -20.73 -9.03 0.24
C TRP A 136 -22.20 -8.97 0.67
N LEU A 137 -23.14 -8.86 -0.28
CA LEU A 137 -24.57 -8.84 0.01
C LEU A 137 -25.09 -10.21 0.50
N PHE A 138 -24.47 -11.30 0.04
CA PHE A 138 -24.86 -12.67 0.40
C PHE A 138 -23.96 -13.31 1.46
N GLU A 139 -22.97 -12.59 1.97
CA GLU A 139 -22.09 -13.09 3.01
C GLU A 139 -22.83 -13.11 4.35
N ASP A 140 -22.76 -14.25 5.04
CA ASP A 140 -23.33 -14.37 6.38
C ASP A 140 -22.74 -13.32 7.32
N ILE A 141 -23.57 -12.82 8.24
CA ILE A 141 -23.11 -11.94 9.30
C ILE A 141 -22.08 -12.69 10.13
N ILE A 142 -20.84 -12.20 10.12
CA ILE A 142 -19.78 -12.77 10.94
C ILE A 142 -20.03 -12.34 12.37
N THR A 143 -20.29 -13.29 13.26
CA THR A 143 -20.41 -13.03 14.69
C THR A 143 -19.02 -12.98 15.34
N GLY A 144 -18.84 -12.02 16.26
CA GLY A 144 -17.63 -11.87 17.06
C GLY A 144 -17.48 -13.00 18.09
N GLU A 145 -16.36 -12.99 18.83
CA GLU A 145 -16.21 -13.84 20.03
C GLU A 145 -17.13 -13.36 21.18
N ASP A 146 -17.56 -12.10 21.12
CA ASP A 146 -18.55 -11.49 22.02
C ASP A 146 -19.96 -11.57 21.40
N GLU A 147 -21.02 -11.55 22.22
CA GLU A 147 -22.44 -11.53 21.79
C GLU A 147 -22.83 -10.32 20.92
N ASP A 148 -21.90 -9.39 20.64
CA ASP A 148 -22.09 -8.24 19.75
C ASP A 148 -21.67 -8.58 18.30
N PRO A 149 -22.62 -8.72 17.35
CA PRO A 149 -22.32 -8.99 15.94
C PRO A 149 -21.54 -7.87 15.23
N PHE A 150 -21.40 -6.69 15.86
CA PHE A 150 -20.67 -5.55 15.30
C PHE A 150 -19.23 -5.43 15.82
N SER A 151 -18.80 -6.28 16.75
CA SER A 151 -17.47 -6.21 17.40
C SER A 151 -16.37 -6.99 16.66
N LEU A 152 -16.40 -7.03 15.32
CA LEU A 152 -15.42 -7.79 14.54
C LEU A 152 -13.98 -7.32 14.78
N THR A 153 -13.11 -8.27 15.12
CA THR A 153 -11.68 -7.97 15.22
C THR A 153 -11.11 -7.60 13.84
N ALA A 154 -10.05 -6.78 13.84
CA ALA A 154 -9.35 -6.44 12.60
C ALA A 154 -8.82 -7.67 11.84
N ARG A 155 -8.58 -8.80 12.53
CA ARG A 155 -8.18 -10.07 11.91
C ARG A 155 -9.35 -10.71 11.15
N GLN A 156 -10.53 -10.78 11.76
CA GLN A 156 -11.74 -11.32 11.12
C GLN A 156 -12.13 -10.48 9.91
N ASN A 157 -12.15 -9.15 10.03
CA ASN A 157 -12.43 -8.24 8.93
C ASN A 157 -11.49 -8.44 7.73
N ARG A 158 -10.18 -8.55 7.98
CA ARG A 158 -9.21 -8.83 6.91
C ARG A 158 -9.42 -10.20 6.28
N LEU A 159 -9.67 -11.23 7.09
CA LEU A 159 -9.85 -12.59 6.59
C LEU A 159 -11.10 -12.71 5.70
N ALA A 160 -12.21 -12.09 6.12
CA ALA A 160 -13.45 -12.02 5.34
C ALA A 160 -13.21 -11.33 3.98
N LEU A 161 -12.58 -10.16 4.00
CA LEU A 161 -12.25 -9.43 2.78
C LEU A 161 -11.34 -10.25 1.83
N ILE A 162 -10.34 -10.95 2.36
CA ILE A 162 -9.44 -11.79 1.56
C ILE A 162 -10.21 -12.95 0.93
N LYS A 163 -11.02 -13.67 1.71
CA LYS A 163 -11.85 -14.77 1.20
C LYS A 163 -12.80 -14.30 0.10
N ARG A 164 -13.45 -13.15 0.32
CA ARG A 164 -14.34 -12.53 -0.67
C ARG A 164 -13.60 -12.11 -1.94
N ALA A 165 -12.41 -11.52 -1.81
CA ALA A 165 -11.59 -11.14 -2.96
C ALA A 165 -11.14 -12.35 -3.77
N VAL A 166 -10.77 -13.46 -3.12
CA VAL A 166 -10.45 -14.71 -3.81
C VAL A 166 -11.69 -15.24 -4.56
N ALA A 167 -12.83 -15.36 -3.89
CA ALA A 167 -14.07 -15.82 -4.54
C ALA A 167 -14.50 -14.91 -5.70
N ALA A 168 -14.42 -13.59 -5.53
CA ALA A 168 -14.72 -12.63 -6.58
C ALA A 168 -13.76 -12.74 -7.78
N TRP A 169 -12.49 -13.09 -7.53
CA TRP A 169 -11.49 -13.29 -8.58
C TRP A 169 -11.77 -14.54 -9.41
N GLU A 170 -12.14 -15.65 -8.76
CA GLU A 170 -12.52 -16.90 -9.45
C GLU A 170 -13.77 -16.73 -10.34
N MET A 171 -14.62 -15.74 -10.06
CA MET A 171 -15.78 -15.41 -10.89
C MET A 171 -15.43 -14.56 -12.12
N VAL A 172 -14.24 -13.96 -12.20
CA VAL A 172 -13.81 -13.21 -13.39
C VAL A 172 -13.44 -14.20 -14.48
N SER A 173 -14.20 -14.21 -15.56
CA SER A 173 -13.96 -15.15 -16.67
C SER A 173 -12.65 -14.86 -17.40
N THR A 174 -12.06 -15.92 -17.95
CA THR A 174 -10.90 -15.82 -18.84
C THR A 174 -11.18 -14.95 -20.07
N ASP A 175 -12.42 -14.97 -20.58
CA ASP A 175 -12.83 -14.11 -21.69
C ASP A 175 -12.90 -12.63 -21.28
N ALA A 176 -13.34 -12.32 -20.06
CA ALA A 176 -13.30 -10.95 -19.55
C ALA A 176 -11.85 -10.45 -19.40
N ILE A 177 -10.94 -11.33 -18.98
CA ILE A 177 -9.50 -11.03 -18.94
C ILE A 177 -8.98 -10.81 -20.37
N ARG A 178 -9.22 -11.74 -21.30
CA ARG A 178 -8.75 -11.62 -22.70
C ARG A 178 -9.26 -10.32 -23.35
N GLY A 179 -10.57 -10.06 -23.25
CA GLY A 179 -11.17 -8.85 -23.80
C GLY A 179 -10.64 -7.56 -23.17
N SER A 180 -10.12 -7.61 -21.93
CA SER A 180 -9.46 -6.46 -21.31
C SER A 180 -8.12 -6.13 -21.95
N PHE A 181 -7.37 -7.13 -22.40
CA PHE A 181 -6.12 -6.94 -23.14
C PHE A 181 -6.40 -6.42 -24.54
N GLU A 182 -7.36 -7.00 -25.26
CA GLU A 182 -7.76 -6.55 -26.60
C GLU A 182 -8.16 -5.07 -26.61
N LYS A 183 -8.89 -4.62 -25.58
CA LYS A 183 -9.29 -3.21 -25.42
C LYS A 183 -8.14 -2.28 -25.06
N ALA A 184 -7.13 -2.78 -24.34
CA ALA A 184 -6.00 -1.98 -23.89
C ALA A 184 -4.91 -1.83 -24.97
N LEU A 185 -4.93 -2.71 -25.98
CA LEU A 185 -4.02 -2.64 -27.12
C LEU A 185 -4.47 -1.56 -28.11
N PRO A 186 -3.54 -0.83 -28.75
CA PRO A 186 -3.86 0.11 -29.81
C PRO A 186 -4.59 -0.62 -30.95
N GLN A 187 -5.75 -0.12 -31.34
CA GLN A 187 -6.47 -0.59 -32.52
C GLN A 187 -5.93 0.19 -33.72
N GLU A 188 -5.57 -0.49 -34.81
CA GLU A 188 -5.20 0.19 -36.05
C GLU A 188 -6.40 1.01 -36.55
N PRO A 189 -6.19 2.23 -37.09
CA PRO A 189 -7.27 3.00 -37.66
C PRO A 189 -7.90 2.19 -38.80
N MET A 190 -9.24 2.04 -38.78
CA MET A 190 -9.94 1.53 -39.96
C MET A 190 -9.79 2.54 -41.09
N ASP A 191 -9.27 2.07 -42.22
CA ASP A 191 -9.11 2.81 -43.49
C ASP A 191 -10.43 3.45 -43.99
#